data_AF-A0A537NME9-F1
#
_entry.id   AF-A0A537NME9-F1
#
_cell.length_a   1.000
_cell.length_b   1.000
_cell.length_c   1.000
_cell.angle_alpha   90.00
_cell.angle_beta   90.00
_cell.angle_gamma   90.00
#
_symmetry.space_group_name_H-M   'P 1'
#
loop_
_entity.id
_entity.type
_entity.pdbx_description
1 polymer ?
#
loop_
_entity_poly.entity_id
_entity_poly.type
_entity_poly.pdbx_seq_one_letter_code
_entity_poly.pdbx_strand_id
1 'polypeptide(L)'
;MLYTEILPDDTDQPGITKQQFETAVSVWTWMQPGDEAPTVAITAASFNTTPEIVRQCVRESEWMFLDGPDDDPTKQRVETRESDPGS
;
A
#
# COMPACT_ATOMS: atom_id res chain seq x y z
N MET A 1 -4.85 -16.34 7.28
CA MET A 1 -4.44 -16.76 5.92
C MET A 1 -3.71 -15.57 5.33
N LEU A 2 -2.39 -15.64 5.18
CA LEU A 2 -1.59 -14.52 4.65
C LEU A 2 -1.75 -14.49 3.12
N TYR A 3 -2.09 -13.33 2.55
CA TYR A 3 -2.08 -13.18 1.10
C TYR A 3 -0.62 -13.10 0.62
N THR A 4 -0.26 -13.92 -0.37
CA THR A 4 1.10 -13.98 -0.93
C THR A 4 1.17 -13.51 -2.38
N GLU A 5 0.02 -13.29 -3.02
CA GLU A 5 -0.09 -12.82 -4.40
C GLU A 5 -1.32 -11.92 -4.57
N ILE A 6 -1.22 -10.90 -5.41
CA ILE A 6 -2.34 -10.07 -5.88
C ILE A 6 -2.75 -10.60 -7.26
N LEU A 7 -4.05 -10.78 -7.48
CA LEU A 7 -4.56 -11.24 -8.78
C LEU A 7 -4.48 -10.11 -9.82
N PRO A 8 -4.14 -10.40 -11.09
CA PRO A 8 -4.26 -9.43 -12.19
C PRO A 8 -5.70 -8.90 -12.32
N ASP A 9 -5.92 -7.78 -13.00
CA ASP A 9 -7.26 -7.17 -13.06
C ASP A 9 -8.24 -7.93 -13.97
N ASP A 10 -7.74 -8.73 -14.92
CA ASP A 10 -8.52 -9.51 -15.90
C ASP A 10 -8.61 -11.01 -15.55
N THR A 11 -8.97 -11.36 -14.31
CA THR A 11 -9.15 -12.77 -13.91
C THR A 11 -10.57 -13.08 -13.48
N ASP A 12 -11.11 -14.20 -13.98
CA ASP A 12 -12.36 -14.82 -13.48
C ASP A 12 -12.15 -15.58 -12.14
N GLN A 13 -10.95 -15.51 -11.54
CA GLN A 13 -10.68 -16.15 -10.26
C GLN A 13 -11.24 -15.33 -9.10
N PRO A 14 -11.82 -16.00 -8.09
CA PRO A 14 -12.24 -15.32 -6.87
C PRO A 14 -11.04 -14.77 -6.09
N GLY A 15 -11.07 -13.47 -5.77
CA GLY A 15 -10.04 -12.78 -4.98
C GLY A 15 -10.15 -11.26 -5.10
N ILE A 16 -9.19 -10.55 -4.52
CA ILE A 16 -9.04 -9.09 -4.67
C ILE A 16 -8.11 -8.84 -5.86
N THR A 17 -8.55 -8.04 -6.82
CA THR A 17 -7.69 -7.63 -7.94
C THR A 17 -6.67 -6.60 -7.48
N LYS A 18 -5.64 -6.40 -8.28
CA LYS A 18 -4.62 -5.38 -8.04
C LYS A 18 -5.21 -3.99 -7.87
N GLN A 19 -6.06 -3.55 -8.78
CA GLN A 19 -6.68 -2.22 -8.72
C GLN A 19 -7.55 -2.05 -7.48
N GLN A 20 -8.26 -3.12 -7.06
CA GLN A 20 -9.05 -3.11 -5.83
C GLN A 20 -8.16 -2.99 -4.59
N PHE A 21 -7.04 -3.72 -4.56
CA PHE A 21 -6.07 -3.65 -3.47
C PHE A 21 -5.41 -2.27 -3.40
N GLU A 22 -5.00 -1.71 -4.54
CA GLU A 22 -4.43 -0.36 -4.62
C GLU A 22 -5.39 0.71 -4.11
N THR A 23 -6.65 0.65 -4.54
CA THR A 23 -7.70 1.56 -4.06
C THR A 23 -7.89 1.42 -2.56
N ALA A 24 -7.91 0.19 -2.04
CA ALA A 24 -8.08 -0.05 -0.61
C ALA A 24 -6.90 0.49 0.21
N VAL A 25 -5.66 0.28 -0.23
CA VAL A 25 -4.45 0.81 0.43
C VAL A 25 -4.47 2.35 0.43
N SER A 26 -4.79 2.97 -0.71
CA SER A 26 -4.85 4.44 -0.84
C SER A 26 -5.89 5.07 0.09
N VAL A 27 -7.14 4.58 0.05
CA VAL A 27 -8.22 5.10 0.90
C VAL A 27 -7.93 4.86 2.38
N TRP A 28 -7.45 3.65 2.73
CA TRP A 28 -7.12 3.34 4.11
C TRP A 28 -5.99 4.22 4.65
N THR A 29 -4.96 4.48 3.83
CA THR A 29 -3.84 5.37 4.17
C THR A 29 -4.33 6.77 4.48
N TRP A 30 -5.19 7.33 3.63
CA TRP A 30 -5.80 8.66 3.83
C TRP A 30 -6.67 8.75 5.10
N MET A 31 -7.28 7.63 5.52
CA MET A 31 -8.11 7.57 6.72
C MET A 31 -7.32 7.42 8.02
N GLN A 32 -5.99 7.25 7.99
CA GLN A 32 -5.22 7.08 9.22
C GLN A 32 -5.21 8.35 10.07
N PRO A 33 -5.37 8.23 11.40
CA PRO A 33 -5.35 9.38 12.28
C PRO A 33 -3.93 9.94 12.44
N GLY A 34 -3.80 11.27 12.47
CA GLY A 34 -2.54 11.98 12.66
C GLY A 34 -1.96 12.53 11.36
N ASP A 35 -0.80 13.18 11.47
CA ASP A 35 -0.12 13.83 10.34
C ASP A 35 1.00 12.96 9.74
N GLU A 36 1.20 11.74 10.26
CA GLU A 36 2.22 10.82 9.77
C GLU A 36 1.62 9.72 8.90
N ALA A 37 2.18 9.53 7.71
CA ALA A 37 1.84 8.40 6.86
C ALA A 37 2.19 7.06 7.54
N PRO A 38 1.34 6.03 7.37
CA PRO A 38 1.58 4.70 7.90
C PRO A 38 2.80 4.06 7.24
N THR A 39 3.48 3.19 8.00
CA THR A 39 4.62 2.44 7.47
C THR A 39 4.16 1.23 6.67
N VAL A 40 5.02 0.75 5.76
CA VAL A 40 4.80 -0.47 4.97
C VAL A 40 4.47 -1.66 5.88
N ALA A 41 5.13 -1.77 7.04
CA ALA A 41 4.86 -2.83 8.02
C ALA A 41 3.45 -2.74 8.62
N ILE A 42 2.98 -1.54 8.98
CA ILE A 42 1.64 -1.34 9.53
C ILE A 42 0.60 -1.65 8.44
N THR A 43 0.77 -1.10 7.23
CA THR A 43 -0.13 -1.36 6.10
C THR A 43 -0.22 -2.86 5.80
N ALA A 44 0.92 -3.56 5.75
CA ALA A 44 0.95 -5.00 5.53
C ALA A 44 0.19 -5.78 6.61
N ALA A 45 0.36 -5.41 7.88
CA ALA A 45 -0.37 -6.02 8.99
C ALA A 45 -1.88 -5.76 8.90
N SER A 46 -2.29 -4.52 8.56
CA SER A 46 -3.70 -4.13 8.44
C SER A 46 -4.44 -4.88 7.32
N PHE A 47 -3.75 -5.18 6.23
CA PHE A 47 -4.29 -5.97 5.12
C PHE A 47 -3.97 -7.46 5.20
N ASN A 48 -3.31 -7.90 6.28
CA ASN A 48 -2.91 -9.29 6.49
C ASN A 48 -2.15 -9.87 5.26
N THR A 49 -1.18 -9.10 4.81
CA THR A 49 -0.32 -9.34 3.63
C THR A 49 1.15 -9.13 4.00
N THR A 50 2.07 -9.22 3.03
CA THR A 50 3.50 -8.98 3.25
C THR A 50 3.92 -7.54 2.91
N PRO A 51 5.02 -7.04 3.50
CA PRO A 51 5.64 -5.79 3.06
C PRO A 51 5.94 -5.74 1.56
N GLU A 52 6.35 -6.86 0.97
CA GLU A 52 6.67 -6.95 -0.46
C GLU A 52 5.44 -6.66 -1.34
N ILE A 53 4.27 -7.17 -0.96
CA ILE A 53 3.01 -6.93 -1.67
C ILE A 53 2.60 -5.46 -1.59
N VAL A 54 2.73 -4.85 -0.40
CA VAL A 54 2.47 -3.41 -0.23
C VAL A 54 3.44 -2.59 -1.07
N ARG A 55 4.74 -2.91 -1.06
CA ARG A 55 5.74 -2.20 -1.87
C ARG A 55 5.44 -2.33 -3.36
N GLN A 56 5.08 -3.51 -3.83
CA GLN A 56 4.70 -3.72 -5.23
C GLN A 56 3.48 -2.87 -5.59
N CYS A 57 2.43 -2.93 -4.78
CA CYS A 57 1.22 -2.14 -4.95
C CYS A 57 1.51 -0.63 -5.03
N VAL A 58 2.34 -0.11 -4.12
CA VAL A 58 2.66 1.32 -4.07
C VAL A 58 3.55 1.73 -5.24
N ARG A 59 4.56 0.93 -5.62
CA ARG A 59 5.45 1.22 -6.76
C ARG A 59 4.73 1.23 -8.10
N GLU A 60 3.63 0.50 -8.21
CA GLU A 60 2.83 0.41 -9.42
C GLU A 60 1.68 1.45 -9.46
N SER A 61 1.50 2.22 -8.38
CA SER A 61 0.47 3.26 -8.28
C SER A 61 0.95 4.60 -8.81
N GLU A 62 0.06 5.37 -9.44
CA GLU A 62 0.32 6.76 -9.84
C GLU A 62 0.09 7.79 -8.71
N TRP A 63 -0.49 7.34 -7.59
CA TRP A 63 -1.02 8.22 -6.53
C TRP A 63 -0.39 8.00 -5.16
N MET A 64 0.45 6.96 -5.02
CA MET A 64 1.12 6.61 -3.78
C MET A 64 2.62 6.52 -3.98
N PHE A 65 3.39 6.79 -2.92
CA PHE A 65 4.85 6.80 -2.96
C PHE A 65 5.43 6.12 -1.71
N LEU A 66 6.63 5.56 -1.85
CA LEU A 66 7.40 5.03 -0.72
C LEU A 66 8.42 6.08 -0.29
N ASP A 67 8.37 6.50 0.97
CA ASP A 67 9.39 7.37 1.58
C ASP A 67 10.18 6.61 2.66
N GLY A 68 11.48 6.88 2.78
CA GLY A 68 12.37 6.22 3.73
C GLY A 68 13.09 4.96 3.21
N PRO A 69 13.77 4.22 4.09
CA PRO A 69 14.73 3.17 3.72
C PRO A 69 14.07 1.88 3.22
N ASP A 70 14.54 1.33 2.10
CA ASP A 70 13.92 0.15 1.45
C ASP A 70 14.15 -1.16 2.22
N ASP A 71 15.19 -1.24 3.04
CA ASP A 71 15.57 -2.43 3.81
C ASP A 71 14.81 -2.58 5.14
N ASP A 72 14.08 -1.56 5.58
CA ASP A 72 13.34 -1.58 6.85
C ASP A 72 11.86 -1.17 6.67
N PRO A 73 10.93 -2.14 6.54
CA PRO A 73 9.51 -1.86 6.34
C PRO A 73 8.85 -1.16 7.53
N THR A 74 9.50 -1.14 8.70
CA THR A 74 9.00 -0.41 9.89
C THR A 74 9.35 1.08 9.84
N LYS A 75 10.19 1.49 8.89
CA LYS A 75 10.61 2.89 8.69
C LYS A 75 10.26 3.43 7.31
N GLN A 76 9.93 2.57 6.36
CA GLN A 76 9.44 2.97 5.04
C GLN A 76 7.95 3.35 5.13
N ARG A 77 7.59 4.57 4.75
CA ARG A 77 6.23 5.13 4.79
C ARG A 77 5.52 4.99 3.45
N VAL A 78 4.20 4.87 3.49
CA VAL A 78 3.29 4.87 2.33
C VAL A 78 2.61 6.23 2.27
N GLU A 79 3.10 7.11 1.41
CA GLU A 79 2.58 8.46 1.20
C GLU A 79 1.52 8.48 0.10
N THR A 80 0.58 9.42 0.15
CA THR A 80 -0.38 9.67 -0.94
C THR A 80 -0.12 11.04 -1.56
N ARG A 81 -0.52 11.26 -2.82
CA ARG A 81 -0.30 12.52 -3.54
C ARG A 81 -0.83 13.77 -2.81
N GLU A 82 -1.87 13.67 -1.99
CA GLU A 82 -2.36 14.81 -1.18
C GLU A 82 -1.47 15.10 0.04
N SER A 83 -0.67 14.13 0.47
CA SER A 83 0.31 14.26 1.55
C SER A 83 1.59 14.97 1.10
N ASP A 84 1.78 15.18 -0.21
CA ASP A 84 2.90 15.93 -0.78
C ASP A 84 2.56 17.43 -0.86
N PRO A 85 3.17 18.31 -0.04
CA PRO A 85 2.89 19.74 -0.04
C PRO A 85 3.43 20.50 -1.28
N GLY A 86 3.87 19.78 -2.33
CA GLY A 86 4.64 20.31 -3.46
C GLY A 86 3.98 20.29 -4.86
N SER A 87 2.65 20.32 -4.99
CA SER A 87 1.97 20.56 -6.29
C SER A 87 1.24 21.91 -6.34
#